data_AF-A0A829S7G6-F1
#
_entry.id   AF-A0A829S7G6-F1
#
_cell.length_a   1.000
_cell.length_b   1.000
_cell.length_c   1.000
_cell.angle_alpha   90.00
_cell.angle_beta   90.00
_cell.angle_gamma   90.00
#
_symmetry.space_group_name_H-M   'P 1'
#
loop_
_entity.id
_entity.type
_entity.pdbx_description
1 polymer ?
#
loop_
_entity_poly.entity_id
_entity_poly.type
_entity_poly.pdbx_seq_one_letter_code
_entity_poly.pdbx_strand_id
1 'polypeptide(L)'
;MGISTLNKIKAFGSELFDSVLGAEQPKIYYDPNGKIKDILEKLPQLKQKYRPTPWLSNNHVHLLYFDIIRKKTIKLEYDRIDQLTMKDGGVTAITWYGYDLPSDIPTVVIMHTITGTPESMRELVKDIHHYTGWRIALCLRRGHAGLPMPVPQISLFGSTSDLKEQLEHIQKLFPKSDLYAVGSSAGTGLLVRYLGEQGTDTPFKAAFAMCPGYNTEIGFKNVHPFYSKMMTKKLFKYFIHPYQNTWNQLSSIEKVLATTSLEEFEKEYFEMAGFEDYQSYCKAINPIYVFENVKIPLMILNAEDDPVCSIKNLEPYKETIQQMSNIAVITTKKGSHCGFYEGWKSTSWAAKLISNYFMVEHKQ
;
A
#
# COMPACT_ATOMS: atom_id res chain seq x y z
N MET A 1 -41.22 -20.45 -27.58
CA MET A 1 -40.63 -20.17 -26.27
C MET A 1 -39.45 -19.23 -26.50
N GLY A 2 -39.71 -17.94 -26.30
CA GLY A 2 -38.99 -16.85 -26.96
C GLY A 2 -37.72 -16.41 -26.25
N ILE A 3 -37.00 -15.51 -26.93
CA ILE A 3 -35.78 -14.80 -26.53
C ILE A 3 -35.77 -14.35 -25.06
N SER A 4 -36.94 -14.04 -24.49
CA SER A 4 -37.15 -13.72 -23.06
C SER A 4 -36.73 -14.84 -22.09
N THR A 5 -37.02 -16.11 -22.41
CA THR A 5 -36.65 -17.26 -21.57
C THR A 5 -35.14 -17.54 -21.63
N LEU A 6 -34.53 -17.40 -22.81
CA LEU A 6 -33.07 -17.50 -23.00
C LEU A 6 -32.32 -16.40 -22.23
N ASN A 7 -32.84 -15.16 -22.25
CA ASN A 7 -32.28 -14.05 -21.50
C ASN A 7 -32.37 -14.26 -19.99
N LYS A 8 -33.49 -14.83 -19.49
CA LYS A 8 -33.65 -15.19 -18.07
C LYS A 8 -32.68 -16.29 -17.63
N ILE A 9 -32.49 -17.33 -18.45
CA ILE A 9 -31.53 -18.41 -18.16
C ILE A 9 -30.09 -17.87 -18.15
N LYS A 10 -29.74 -17.00 -19.10
CA LYS A 10 -28.43 -16.37 -19.16
C LYS A 10 -28.18 -15.43 -17.98
N ALA A 11 -29.18 -14.65 -17.57
CA ALA A 11 -29.11 -13.80 -16.39
C ALA A 11 -28.93 -14.63 -15.11
N PHE A 12 -29.73 -15.69 -14.94
CA PHE A 12 -29.62 -16.60 -13.80
C PHE A 12 -28.26 -17.31 -13.74
N GLY A 13 -27.74 -17.78 -14.88
CA GLY A 13 -26.41 -18.37 -14.96
C GLY A 13 -25.30 -17.38 -14.62
N SER A 14 -25.43 -16.12 -15.06
CA SER A 14 -24.49 -15.05 -14.71
C SER A 14 -24.55 -14.67 -13.24
N GLU A 15 -25.73 -14.66 -12.62
CA GLU A 15 -25.90 -14.37 -11.19
C GLU A 15 -25.36 -15.50 -10.31
N LEU A 16 -25.58 -16.75 -10.71
CA LEU A 16 -25.02 -17.92 -10.03
C LEU A 16 -23.48 -17.90 -10.12
N PHE A 17 -22.93 -17.59 -11.30
CA PHE A 17 -21.49 -17.45 -11.50
C PHE A 17 -20.92 -16.31 -10.65
N ASP A 18 -21.54 -15.12 -10.68
CA ASP A 18 -21.15 -13.98 -9.85
C ASP A 18 -21.16 -14.36 -8.35
N SER A 19 -22.19 -15.08 -7.89
CA SER A 19 -22.31 -15.54 -6.51
C SER A 19 -21.16 -16.46 -6.09
N VAL A 20 -20.85 -17.47 -6.92
CA VAL A 20 -19.74 -18.42 -6.68
C VAL A 20 -18.38 -17.72 -6.64
N LEU A 21 -18.18 -16.72 -7.52
CA LEU A 21 -16.95 -15.93 -7.54
C LEU A 21 -16.82 -14.94 -6.39
N GLY A 22 -17.92 -14.64 -5.70
CA GLY A 22 -17.98 -13.51 -4.77
C GLY A 22 -17.89 -12.16 -5.49
N ALA A 23 -18.42 -12.08 -6.72
CA ALA A 23 -18.51 -10.85 -7.47
C ALA A 23 -19.59 -9.93 -6.87
N GLU A 24 -19.18 -8.75 -6.42
CA GLU A 24 -20.03 -7.80 -5.73
C GLU A 24 -19.66 -6.38 -6.14
N GLN A 25 -20.63 -5.47 -6.06
CA GLN A 25 -20.32 -4.05 -6.19
C GLN A 25 -19.51 -3.61 -4.95
N PRO A 26 -18.39 -2.88 -5.12
CA PRO A 26 -17.65 -2.36 -3.99
C PRO A 26 -18.53 -1.51 -3.09
N LYS A 27 -18.39 -1.67 -1.77
CA LYS A 27 -19.05 -0.80 -0.79
C LYS A 27 -18.19 0.45 -0.60
N ILE A 28 -18.85 1.60 -0.45
CA ILE A 28 -18.19 2.91 -0.39
C ILE A 28 -18.65 3.60 0.89
N TYR A 29 -17.71 4.02 1.72
CA TYR A 29 -17.93 4.76 2.95
C TYR A 29 -17.25 6.11 2.83
N TYR A 30 -18.04 7.19 2.86
CA TYR A 30 -17.58 8.57 2.69
C TYR A 30 -18.64 9.53 3.25
N ASP A 31 -18.29 10.79 3.45
CA ASP A 31 -19.25 11.86 3.75
C ASP A 31 -20.07 12.20 2.49
N PRO A 32 -21.41 12.00 2.49
CA PRO A 32 -22.26 12.31 1.33
C PRO A 32 -22.27 13.78 0.91
N ASN A 33 -21.86 14.69 1.80
CA ASN A 33 -21.70 16.12 1.53
C ASN A 33 -20.22 16.50 1.31
N GLY A 34 -19.32 15.51 1.37
CA GLY A 34 -17.89 15.67 1.22
C GLY A 34 -17.47 15.91 -0.24
N LYS A 35 -16.37 16.66 -0.41
CA LYS A 35 -15.77 16.97 -1.71
C LYS A 35 -15.37 15.73 -2.51
N ILE A 36 -15.01 14.63 -1.84
CA ILE A 36 -14.58 13.40 -2.53
C ILE A 36 -15.70 12.75 -3.36
N LYS A 37 -16.96 13.06 -3.07
CA LYS A 37 -18.14 12.54 -3.80
C LYS A 37 -18.04 12.77 -5.31
N ASP A 38 -17.64 13.97 -5.72
CA ASP A 38 -17.60 14.36 -7.13
C ASP A 38 -16.58 13.53 -7.93
N ILE A 39 -15.54 13.04 -7.26
CA ILE A 39 -14.56 12.12 -7.84
C ILE A 39 -15.16 10.72 -7.94
N LEU A 40 -15.80 10.23 -6.87
CA LEU A 40 -16.40 8.89 -6.83
C LEU A 40 -17.44 8.69 -7.95
N GLU A 41 -18.23 9.71 -8.25
CA GLU A 41 -19.22 9.68 -9.34
C GLU A 41 -18.60 9.54 -10.72
N LYS A 42 -17.33 9.91 -10.90
CA LYS A 42 -16.60 9.82 -12.18
C LYS A 42 -15.87 8.49 -12.34
N LEU A 43 -15.90 7.59 -11.35
CA LEU A 43 -15.18 6.31 -11.37
C LEU A 43 -16.08 5.13 -11.77
N PRO A 44 -16.00 4.64 -13.03
CA PRO A 44 -16.88 3.57 -13.49
C PRO A 44 -16.67 2.24 -12.74
N GLN A 45 -15.45 1.99 -12.22
CA GLN A 45 -15.15 0.78 -11.45
C GLN A 45 -15.99 0.64 -10.18
N LEU A 46 -16.41 1.75 -9.57
CA LEU A 46 -17.21 1.75 -8.35
C LEU A 46 -18.71 1.56 -8.63
N LYS A 47 -19.13 1.68 -9.90
CA LYS A 47 -20.52 1.48 -10.37
C LYS A 47 -20.77 0.08 -10.92
N GLN A 48 -19.77 -0.79 -10.91
CA GLN A 48 -19.83 -2.14 -11.48
C GLN A 48 -19.40 -3.16 -10.43
N LYS A 49 -19.85 -4.41 -10.59
CA LYS A 49 -19.36 -5.52 -9.76
C LYS A 49 -17.87 -5.74 -10.04
N TYR A 50 -17.06 -5.74 -8.99
CA TYR A 50 -15.73 -6.31 -9.04
C TYR A 50 -15.86 -7.83 -9.21
N ARG A 51 -15.21 -8.39 -10.24
CA ARG A 51 -15.27 -9.83 -10.57
C ARG A 51 -13.91 -10.47 -10.38
N PRO A 52 -13.66 -11.13 -9.22
CA PRO A 52 -12.40 -11.81 -8.97
C PRO A 52 -12.05 -12.78 -10.10
N THR A 53 -10.75 -12.95 -10.35
CA THR A 53 -10.26 -13.99 -11.25
C THR A 53 -10.79 -15.36 -10.77
N PRO A 54 -11.54 -16.11 -11.60
CA PRO A 54 -12.24 -17.31 -11.16
C PRO A 54 -11.38 -18.39 -10.48
N TRP A 55 -10.20 -18.61 -11.02
CA TRP A 55 -9.24 -19.61 -10.55
C TRP A 55 -8.36 -19.13 -9.39
N LEU A 56 -8.57 -17.88 -8.94
CA LEU A 56 -7.87 -17.26 -7.81
C LEU A 56 -8.83 -16.94 -6.64
N SER A 57 -10.04 -17.49 -6.58
CA SER A 57 -11.06 -17.10 -5.58
C SER A 57 -10.72 -17.38 -4.10
N ASN A 58 -9.60 -18.05 -3.82
CA ASN A 58 -9.08 -18.32 -2.47
C ASN A 58 -8.02 -17.28 -2.07
N ASN A 59 -8.19 -16.71 -0.88
CA ASN A 59 -7.34 -15.64 -0.34
C ASN A 59 -5.85 -16.04 -0.19
N HIS A 60 -5.56 -17.30 0.14
CA HIS A 60 -4.18 -17.79 0.23
C HIS A 60 -3.55 -18.04 -1.14
N VAL A 61 -4.36 -18.47 -2.13
CA VAL A 61 -3.91 -18.70 -3.50
C VAL A 61 -3.52 -17.39 -4.18
N HIS A 62 -4.18 -16.27 -3.87
CA HIS A 62 -3.75 -14.93 -4.32
C HIS A 62 -2.30 -14.63 -3.93
N LEU A 63 -1.95 -14.82 -2.66
CA LEU A 63 -0.63 -14.49 -2.15
C LEU A 63 0.45 -15.40 -2.72
N LEU A 64 0.15 -16.69 -2.87
CA LEU A 64 1.05 -17.64 -3.53
C LEU A 64 1.22 -17.34 -5.02
N TYR A 65 0.12 -17.04 -5.72
CA TYR A 65 0.16 -16.65 -7.14
C TYR A 65 1.02 -15.42 -7.36
N PHE A 66 0.88 -14.40 -6.51
CA PHE A 66 1.69 -13.20 -6.57
C PHE A 66 3.18 -13.49 -6.33
N ASP A 67 3.53 -14.13 -5.21
CA ASP A 67 4.93 -14.35 -4.79
C ASP A 67 5.66 -15.34 -5.72
N ILE A 68 4.95 -16.33 -6.28
CA ILE A 68 5.56 -17.41 -7.08
C ILE A 68 5.49 -17.12 -8.60
N ILE A 69 4.35 -16.62 -9.10
CA ILE A 69 4.11 -16.51 -10.54
C ILE A 69 4.32 -15.07 -11.00
N ARG A 70 3.53 -14.09 -10.50
CA ARG A 70 3.60 -12.71 -11.01
C ARG A 70 4.96 -12.07 -10.82
N LYS A 71 5.55 -12.21 -9.63
CA LYS A 71 6.90 -11.70 -9.34
C LYS A 71 7.97 -12.21 -10.30
N LYS A 72 7.82 -13.44 -10.83
CA LYS A 72 8.75 -14.05 -11.79
C LYS A 72 8.42 -13.72 -13.25
N THR A 73 7.14 -13.57 -13.58
CA THR A 73 6.69 -13.39 -14.98
C THR A 73 6.66 -11.93 -15.41
N ILE A 74 6.40 -11.00 -14.50
CA ILE A 74 6.42 -9.57 -14.81
C ILE A 74 7.87 -9.08 -14.89
N LYS A 75 8.31 -8.87 -16.12
CA LYS A 75 9.55 -8.20 -16.44
C LYS A 75 9.27 -6.71 -16.60
N LEU A 76 9.85 -5.92 -15.70
CA LEU A 76 9.95 -4.47 -15.77
C LEU A 76 11.35 -4.13 -15.30
N GLU A 77 12.07 -3.39 -16.12
CA GLU A 77 13.37 -2.84 -15.80
C GLU A 77 13.13 -1.40 -15.37
N TYR A 78 13.69 -1.04 -14.22
CA TYR A 78 13.66 0.34 -13.75
C TYR A 78 14.78 1.11 -14.43
N ASP A 79 14.49 2.32 -14.87
CA ASP A 79 15.41 3.07 -15.73
C ASP A 79 16.56 3.69 -14.92
N ARG A 80 16.34 3.94 -13.62
CA ARG A 80 17.29 4.63 -12.75
C ARG A 80 17.07 4.33 -11.27
N ILE A 81 18.14 4.35 -10.47
CA ILE A 81 18.10 4.31 -9.02
C ILE A 81 18.94 5.47 -8.47
N ASP A 82 18.31 6.35 -7.69
CA ASP A 82 19.01 7.37 -6.92
C ASP A 82 19.14 6.88 -5.48
N GLN A 83 20.35 6.52 -5.05
CA GLN A 83 20.63 6.28 -3.64
C GLN A 83 20.87 7.62 -2.92
N LEU A 84 20.19 7.82 -1.80
CA LEU A 84 20.20 9.07 -1.06
C LEU A 84 20.79 8.85 0.34
N THR A 85 21.72 9.71 0.74
CA THR A 85 22.18 9.82 2.13
C THR A 85 21.32 10.85 2.83
N MET A 86 20.59 10.41 3.86
CA MET A 86 19.72 11.25 4.68
C MET A 86 20.56 12.13 5.62
N LYS A 87 19.95 13.18 6.20
CA LYS A 87 20.63 14.12 7.09
C LYS A 87 21.30 13.48 8.31
N ASP A 88 20.73 12.39 8.83
CA ASP A 88 21.28 11.63 9.95
C ASP A 88 22.34 10.59 9.55
N GLY A 89 22.70 10.53 8.26
CA GLY A 89 23.62 9.55 7.69
C GLY A 89 22.97 8.24 7.25
N GLY A 90 21.67 8.07 7.45
CA GLY A 90 20.91 6.92 6.96
C GLY A 90 20.90 6.85 5.42
N VAL A 91 20.60 5.68 4.87
CA VAL A 91 20.57 5.48 3.41
C VAL A 91 19.21 4.99 2.96
N THR A 92 18.61 5.73 2.02
CA THR A 92 17.39 5.35 1.31
C THR A 92 17.66 5.36 -0.20
N ALA A 93 16.67 5.00 -1.01
CA ALA A 93 16.79 5.18 -2.46
C ALA A 93 15.44 5.45 -3.12
N ILE A 94 15.48 5.98 -4.33
CA ILE A 94 14.32 6.14 -5.20
C ILE A 94 14.60 5.38 -6.49
N THR A 95 13.77 4.40 -6.79
CA THR A 95 13.82 3.64 -8.03
C THR A 95 12.79 4.20 -9.00
N TRP A 96 13.21 4.49 -10.23
CA TRP A 96 12.41 5.24 -11.20
C TRP A 96 11.94 4.36 -12.36
N TYR A 97 10.73 4.67 -12.84
CA TYR A 97 10.22 4.16 -14.11
C TYR A 97 9.55 5.31 -14.88
N GLY A 98 9.90 5.47 -16.16
CA GLY A 98 9.58 6.67 -16.94
C GLY A 98 10.40 7.89 -16.51
N TYR A 99 11.68 7.71 -16.13
CA TYR A 99 12.52 8.81 -15.62
C TYR A 99 12.62 9.98 -16.63
N ASP A 100 12.90 9.65 -17.89
CA ASP A 100 13.12 10.60 -18.99
C ASP A 100 11.84 11.17 -19.62
N LEU A 101 10.66 10.91 -19.02
CA LEU A 101 9.42 11.58 -19.44
C LEU A 101 9.55 13.10 -19.28
N PRO A 102 8.77 13.91 -20.04
CA PRO A 102 8.78 15.37 -19.91
C PRO A 102 8.60 15.85 -18.46
N SER A 103 9.26 16.96 -18.12
CA SER A 103 9.41 17.44 -16.72
C SER A 103 8.10 17.80 -16.00
N ASP A 104 7.04 18.05 -16.77
CA ASP A 104 5.70 18.42 -16.33
C ASP A 104 4.75 17.21 -16.23
N ILE A 105 5.13 16.04 -16.73
CA ILE A 105 4.36 14.81 -16.53
C ILE A 105 4.29 14.50 -15.03
N PRO A 106 3.07 14.25 -14.47
CA PRO A 106 2.92 13.92 -13.07
C PRO A 106 3.74 12.71 -12.63
N THR A 107 4.06 12.66 -11.35
CA THR A 107 4.84 11.59 -10.74
C THR A 107 4.03 10.90 -9.65
N VAL A 108 3.89 9.59 -9.74
CA VAL A 108 3.32 8.74 -8.68
C VAL A 108 4.44 8.26 -7.78
N VAL A 109 4.43 8.71 -6.54
CA VAL A 109 5.34 8.28 -5.48
C VAL A 109 4.75 7.06 -4.78
N ILE A 110 5.48 5.95 -4.79
CA ILE A 110 5.03 4.66 -4.26
C ILE A 110 5.81 4.31 -2.99
N MET A 111 5.08 4.04 -1.91
CA MET A 111 5.60 3.48 -0.66
C MET A 111 5.25 1.98 -0.61
N HIS A 112 6.29 1.15 -0.58
CA HIS A 112 6.17 -0.30 -0.75
C HIS A 112 5.74 -1.05 0.52
N THR A 113 5.45 -2.35 0.35
CA THR A 113 5.06 -3.29 1.41
C THR A 113 6.19 -3.54 2.43
N ILE A 114 5.92 -4.26 3.52
CA ILE A 114 6.85 -4.44 4.66
C ILE A 114 8.21 -5.06 4.31
N THR A 115 8.26 -5.92 3.29
CA THR A 115 9.51 -6.47 2.73
C THR A 115 9.62 -6.14 1.24
N GLY A 116 9.14 -4.95 0.87
CA GLY A 116 9.09 -4.50 -0.51
C GLY A 116 10.47 -4.37 -1.15
N THR A 117 10.53 -4.65 -2.44
CA THR A 117 11.71 -4.57 -3.30
C THR A 117 11.27 -4.04 -4.67
N PRO A 118 12.17 -3.45 -5.48
CA PRO A 118 11.87 -3.14 -6.86
C PRO A 118 11.21 -4.32 -7.60
N GLU A 119 11.72 -5.54 -7.41
CA GLU A 119 11.20 -6.77 -8.04
C GLU A 119 9.76 -7.06 -7.64
N SER A 120 9.44 -6.95 -6.35
CA SER A 120 8.08 -7.24 -5.86
C SER A 120 7.07 -6.17 -6.25
N MET A 121 7.51 -4.94 -6.57
CA MET A 121 6.63 -3.83 -6.90
C MET A 121 6.42 -3.64 -8.41
N ARG A 122 7.11 -4.42 -9.26
CA ARG A 122 7.08 -4.30 -10.73
C ARG A 122 5.69 -4.25 -11.32
N GLU A 123 4.79 -5.08 -10.83
CA GLU A 123 3.43 -5.14 -11.33
C GLU A 123 2.65 -3.86 -11.07
N LEU A 124 2.64 -3.37 -9.83
CA LEU A 124 1.97 -2.13 -9.47
C LEU A 124 2.55 -0.94 -10.24
N VAL A 125 3.89 -0.87 -10.33
CA VAL A 125 4.61 0.17 -11.09
C VAL A 125 4.21 0.13 -12.57
N LYS A 126 4.29 -1.05 -13.19
CA LYS A 126 3.95 -1.27 -14.59
C LYS A 126 2.51 -0.88 -14.89
N ASP A 127 1.57 -1.36 -14.09
CA ASP A 127 0.15 -1.17 -14.36
C ASP A 127 -0.25 0.30 -14.17
N ILE A 128 0.21 0.96 -13.11
CA ILE A 128 -0.06 2.41 -12.93
C ILE A 128 0.52 3.19 -14.10
N HIS A 129 1.79 2.98 -14.45
CA HIS A 129 2.41 3.67 -15.59
C HIS A 129 1.67 3.37 -16.90
N HIS A 130 1.25 2.13 -17.13
CA HIS A 130 0.51 1.75 -18.34
C HIS A 130 -0.83 2.47 -18.46
N TYR A 131 -1.57 2.64 -17.37
CA TYR A 131 -2.88 3.28 -17.39
C TYR A 131 -2.83 4.82 -17.39
N THR A 132 -1.80 5.43 -16.79
CA THR A 132 -1.70 6.89 -16.67
C THR A 132 -0.71 7.54 -17.64
N GLY A 133 0.32 6.80 -18.07
CA GLY A 133 1.49 7.35 -18.76
C GLY A 133 2.41 8.17 -17.85
N TRP A 134 2.21 8.13 -16.53
CA TRP A 134 2.93 8.98 -15.58
C TRP A 134 4.26 8.40 -15.13
N ARG A 135 5.15 9.27 -14.66
CA ARG A 135 6.43 8.87 -14.04
C ARG A 135 6.15 8.17 -12.72
N ILE A 136 6.92 7.14 -12.39
CA ILE A 136 6.82 6.42 -11.12
C ILE A 136 8.12 6.59 -10.33
N ALA A 137 7.98 6.99 -9.07
CA ALA A 137 9.06 7.08 -8.09
C ALA A 137 8.78 6.07 -6.97
N LEU A 138 9.46 4.92 -6.98
CA LEU A 138 9.37 3.93 -5.91
C LEU A 138 10.37 4.27 -4.80
N CYS A 139 9.86 4.78 -3.68
CA CYS A 139 10.67 5.14 -2.51
C CYS A 139 11.03 3.88 -1.71
N LEU A 140 12.32 3.54 -1.71
CA LEU A 140 12.89 2.45 -0.93
C LEU A 140 13.32 2.95 0.45
N ARG A 141 12.97 2.18 1.49
CA ARG A 141 13.31 2.49 2.88
C ARG A 141 14.68 1.91 3.27
N ARG A 142 15.23 2.40 4.38
CA ARG A 142 16.48 1.88 4.98
C ARG A 142 16.46 0.36 5.08
N GLY A 143 17.59 -0.26 4.74
CA GLY A 143 17.81 -1.72 4.78
C GLY A 143 17.02 -2.55 3.75
N HIS A 144 16.13 -1.94 2.95
CA HIS A 144 15.38 -2.65 1.90
C HIS A 144 16.19 -2.77 0.62
N ALA A 145 15.88 -3.78 -0.19
CA ALA A 145 16.52 -4.03 -1.49
C ALA A 145 18.07 -4.06 -1.46
N GLY A 146 18.66 -4.44 -0.31
CA GLY A 146 20.12 -4.50 -0.13
C GLY A 146 20.80 -3.14 0.07
N LEU A 147 20.04 -2.07 0.35
CA LEU A 147 20.60 -0.76 0.67
C LEU A 147 21.49 -0.84 1.91
N PRO A 148 22.65 -0.15 1.93
CA PRO A 148 23.48 -0.04 3.11
C PRO A 148 22.70 0.48 4.32
N MET A 149 23.08 0.06 5.51
CA MET A 149 22.48 0.53 6.75
C MET A 149 23.59 0.94 7.75
N PRO A 150 24.23 2.09 7.49
CA PRO A 150 25.32 2.61 8.34
C PRO A 150 24.80 3.14 9.69
N VAL A 151 23.56 3.62 9.71
CA VAL A 151 22.85 4.00 10.94
C VAL A 151 22.00 2.80 11.37
N PRO A 152 22.10 2.35 12.64
CA PRO A 152 21.34 1.20 13.16
C PRO A 152 19.88 1.56 13.41
N GLN A 153 19.19 1.98 12.36
CA GLN A 153 17.79 2.36 12.40
C GLN A 153 17.08 1.80 11.17
N ILE A 154 16.29 0.75 11.37
CA ILE A 154 15.42 0.21 10.33
C ILE A 154 14.02 0.82 10.41
N SER A 155 13.43 1.09 9.25
CA SER A 155 12.07 1.60 9.14
C SER A 155 11.19 0.59 8.40
N LEU A 156 10.53 -0.32 9.13
CA LEU A 156 9.61 -1.31 8.55
C LEU A 156 8.30 -0.67 8.08
N PHE A 157 7.75 0.27 8.87
CA PHE A 157 6.48 0.96 8.57
C PHE A 157 6.67 2.34 7.95
N GLY A 158 7.92 2.80 7.79
CA GLY A 158 8.25 4.10 7.23
C GLY A 158 8.80 5.09 8.25
N SER A 159 9.52 6.07 7.72
CA SER A 159 9.96 7.27 8.44
C SER A 159 9.47 8.49 7.66
N THR A 160 8.71 9.37 8.30
CA THR A 160 8.19 10.57 7.65
C THR A 160 9.30 11.58 7.35
N SER A 161 10.40 11.57 8.13
CA SER A 161 11.59 12.38 7.85
C SER A 161 12.30 11.91 6.58
N ASP A 162 12.49 10.59 6.43
CA ASP A 162 13.09 10.02 5.22
C ASP A 162 12.23 10.31 3.99
N LEU A 163 10.91 10.14 4.11
CA LEU A 163 9.99 10.44 3.00
C LEU A 163 10.03 11.93 2.64
N LYS A 164 10.13 12.84 3.61
CA LYS A 164 10.25 14.27 3.35
C LYS A 164 11.52 14.58 2.54
N GLU A 165 12.67 14.01 2.91
CA GLU A 165 13.92 14.20 2.17
C GLU A 165 13.86 13.57 0.76
N GLN A 166 13.20 12.42 0.61
CA GLN A 166 12.93 11.82 -0.70
C GLN A 166 12.05 12.73 -1.57
N LEU A 167 11.00 13.33 -1.00
CA LEU A 167 10.12 14.24 -1.73
C LEU A 167 10.82 15.53 -2.12
N GLU A 168 11.65 16.10 -1.24
CA GLU A 168 12.51 17.25 -1.55
C GLU A 168 13.42 16.93 -2.76
N HIS A 169 14.01 15.73 -2.81
CA HIS A 169 14.82 15.28 -3.96
C HIS A 169 13.98 15.14 -5.24
N ILE A 170 12.78 14.54 -5.16
CA ILE A 170 11.87 14.39 -6.31
C ILE A 170 11.48 15.77 -6.87
N GLN A 171 11.07 16.71 -6.01
CA GLN A 171 10.65 18.04 -6.43
C GLN A 171 11.81 18.87 -7.00
N LYS A 172 13.04 18.65 -6.52
CA LYS A 172 14.24 19.27 -7.11
C LYS A 172 14.52 18.78 -8.53
N LEU A 173 14.33 17.49 -8.79
CA LEU A 173 14.50 16.90 -10.13
C LEU A 173 13.38 17.31 -11.08
N PHE A 174 12.13 17.32 -10.61
CA PHE A 174 10.93 17.55 -11.41
C PHE A 174 10.03 18.65 -10.79
N PRO A 175 10.48 19.92 -10.75
CA PRO A 175 9.78 20.99 -10.03
C PRO A 175 8.42 21.37 -10.64
N LYS A 176 8.14 20.95 -11.88
CA LYS A 176 6.86 21.17 -12.57
C LYS A 176 5.93 19.96 -12.52
N SER A 177 6.39 18.84 -11.96
CA SER A 177 5.59 17.62 -11.85
C SER A 177 4.67 17.71 -10.65
N ASP A 178 3.37 17.55 -10.89
CA ASP A 178 2.43 17.24 -9.83
C ASP A 178 2.77 15.89 -9.17
N LEU A 179 2.58 15.79 -7.86
CA LEU A 179 2.84 14.56 -7.11
C LEU A 179 1.54 13.90 -6.65
N TYR A 180 1.50 12.57 -6.81
CA TYR A 180 0.43 11.70 -6.31
C TYR A 180 1.06 10.57 -5.52
N ALA A 181 0.36 10.06 -4.49
CA ALA A 181 0.94 9.10 -3.57
C ALA A 181 0.19 7.76 -3.56
N VAL A 182 0.91 6.65 -3.58
CA VAL A 182 0.35 5.30 -3.36
C VAL A 182 1.08 4.61 -2.23
N GLY A 183 0.36 4.24 -1.18
CA GLY A 183 0.83 3.33 -0.15
C GLY A 183 0.27 1.94 -0.40
N SER A 184 1.11 0.91 -0.34
CA SER A 184 0.67 -0.49 -0.41
C SER A 184 1.06 -1.25 0.86
N SER A 185 0.08 -1.92 1.50
CA SER A 185 0.28 -2.65 2.76
C SER A 185 0.95 -1.74 3.81
N ALA A 186 2.07 -2.15 4.41
CA ALA A 186 2.83 -1.33 5.35
C ALA A 186 3.19 0.08 4.85
N GLY A 187 3.32 0.29 3.54
CA GLY A 187 3.56 1.62 2.96
C GLY A 187 2.39 2.59 3.12
N THR A 188 1.17 2.09 3.40
CA THR A 188 0.02 2.93 3.74
C THR A 188 0.19 3.63 5.09
N GLY A 189 0.84 2.99 6.06
CA GLY A 189 1.10 3.57 7.38
C GLY A 189 1.96 4.82 7.23
N LEU A 190 3.09 4.69 6.54
CA LEU A 190 3.94 5.82 6.17
C LEU A 190 3.17 6.93 5.45
N LEU A 191 2.40 6.57 4.42
CA LEU A 191 1.64 7.52 3.62
C LEU A 191 0.70 8.35 4.50
N VAL A 192 -0.20 7.67 5.23
CA VAL A 192 -1.23 8.33 6.02
C VAL A 192 -0.60 9.11 7.18
N ARG A 193 0.45 8.57 7.80
CA ARG A 193 1.21 9.27 8.83
C ARG A 193 1.79 10.58 8.29
N TYR A 194 2.49 10.54 7.16
CA TYR A 194 3.04 11.73 6.51
C TYR A 194 1.95 12.75 6.17
N LEU A 195 0.83 12.32 5.57
CA LEU A 195 -0.28 13.20 5.22
C LEU A 195 -0.92 13.85 6.46
N GLY A 196 -1.07 13.10 7.56
CA GLY A 196 -1.62 13.63 8.81
C GLY A 196 -0.66 14.60 9.50
N GLU A 197 0.65 14.37 9.43
CA GLU A 197 1.65 15.29 9.99
C GLU A 197 1.84 16.56 9.16
N GLN A 198 1.75 16.48 7.83
CA GLN A 198 1.91 17.64 6.95
C GLN A 198 0.60 18.42 6.74
N GLY A 199 -0.56 17.78 6.86
CA GLY A 199 -1.85 18.44 6.62
C GLY A 199 -1.96 19.04 5.21
N THR A 200 -2.07 20.37 5.13
CA THR A 200 -2.11 21.11 3.85
C THR A 200 -0.73 21.36 3.23
N ASP A 201 0.36 21.16 3.98
CA ASP A 201 1.72 21.44 3.52
C ASP A 201 2.32 20.28 2.70
N THR A 202 1.58 19.18 2.56
CA THR A 202 1.95 18.06 1.71
C THR A 202 2.03 18.49 0.24
N PRO A 203 3.06 18.05 -0.53
CA PRO A 203 3.13 18.34 -1.96
C PRO A 203 2.19 17.47 -2.81
N PHE A 204 1.53 16.48 -2.20
CA PHE A 204 0.65 15.56 -2.92
C PHE A 204 -0.71 16.19 -3.21
N LYS A 205 -1.18 16.06 -4.45
CA LYS A 205 -2.54 16.49 -4.83
C LYS A 205 -3.62 15.50 -4.40
N ALA A 206 -3.31 14.20 -4.46
CA ALA A 206 -4.20 13.13 -4.02
C ALA A 206 -3.39 11.88 -3.66
N ALA A 207 -4.00 11.01 -2.84
CA ALA A 207 -3.34 9.82 -2.31
C ALA A 207 -4.24 8.58 -2.32
N PHE A 208 -3.61 7.41 -2.43
CA PHE A 208 -4.29 6.12 -2.40
C PHE A 208 -3.62 5.16 -1.42
N ALA A 209 -4.39 4.60 -0.48
CA ALA A 209 -3.92 3.60 0.48
C ALA A 209 -4.55 2.22 0.18
N MET A 210 -3.73 1.27 -0.29
CA MET A 210 -4.17 -0.09 -0.63
C MET A 210 -3.84 -1.08 0.48
N CYS A 211 -4.86 -1.75 1.01
CA CYS A 211 -4.80 -2.71 2.13
C CYS A 211 -4.08 -2.13 3.36
N PRO A 212 -4.60 -1.05 3.98
CA PRO A 212 -3.92 -0.40 5.08
C PRO A 212 -3.94 -1.19 6.40
N GLY A 213 -2.89 -0.95 7.20
CA GLY A 213 -2.94 -1.14 8.65
C GLY A 213 -3.22 0.20 9.32
N TYR A 214 -4.41 0.36 9.89
CA TYR A 214 -4.86 1.59 10.55
C TYR A 214 -4.20 1.75 11.93
N ASN A 215 -4.12 0.65 12.67
CA ASN A 215 -3.54 0.61 14.01
C ASN A 215 -2.83 -0.74 14.21
N THR A 216 -1.50 -0.73 14.32
CA THR A 216 -0.65 -1.90 14.48
C THR A 216 -0.85 -2.61 15.82
N GLU A 217 -1.18 -1.86 16.90
CA GLU A 217 -1.37 -2.39 18.26
C GLU A 217 -2.55 -3.36 18.35
N ILE A 218 -3.51 -3.21 17.43
CA ILE A 218 -4.69 -4.07 17.28
C ILE A 218 -4.54 -4.98 16.04
N GLY A 219 -3.86 -4.49 15.00
CA GLY A 219 -3.73 -5.15 13.71
C GLY A 219 -2.98 -6.48 13.79
N PHE A 220 -1.82 -6.53 14.46
CA PHE A 220 -0.98 -7.74 14.46
C PHE A 220 -1.62 -8.95 15.14
N LYS A 221 -2.47 -8.71 16.15
CA LYS A 221 -3.23 -9.76 16.85
C LYS A 221 -4.20 -10.52 15.94
N ASN A 222 -4.59 -9.91 14.81
CA ASN A 222 -5.55 -10.48 13.87
C ASN A 222 -4.90 -11.07 12.61
N VAL A 223 -3.56 -11.04 12.51
CA VAL A 223 -2.84 -11.66 11.39
C VAL A 223 -2.92 -13.17 11.51
N HIS A 224 -3.23 -13.85 10.40
CA HIS A 224 -3.29 -15.31 10.41
C HIS A 224 -1.95 -15.93 10.86
N PRO A 225 -1.92 -16.90 11.80
CA PRO A 225 -0.68 -17.40 12.42
C PRO A 225 0.38 -17.90 11.43
N PHE A 226 -0.07 -18.56 10.35
CA PHE A 226 0.82 -18.98 9.26
C PHE A 226 1.56 -17.80 8.62
N TYR A 227 0.86 -16.71 8.33
CA TYR A 227 1.45 -15.52 7.73
C TYR A 227 2.31 -14.76 8.71
N SER A 228 1.90 -14.69 9.98
CA SER A 228 2.71 -14.12 11.07
C SER A 228 4.09 -14.79 11.11
N LYS A 229 4.15 -16.12 11.23
CA LYS A 229 5.41 -16.87 11.25
C LYS A 229 6.23 -16.74 9.96
N MET A 230 5.57 -16.79 8.80
CA MET A 230 6.25 -16.60 7.51
C MET A 230 6.87 -15.21 7.39
N MET A 231 6.15 -14.18 7.84
CA MET A 231 6.60 -12.80 7.75
C MET A 231 7.76 -12.53 8.71
N THR A 232 7.69 -13.02 9.95
CA THR A 232 8.83 -12.97 10.90
C THR A 232 10.08 -13.56 10.27
N LYS A 233 10.01 -14.76 9.67
CA LYS A 233 11.16 -15.35 8.95
C LYS A 233 11.70 -14.46 7.83
N LYS A 234 10.82 -13.80 7.06
CA LYS A 234 11.25 -12.85 6.02
C LYS A 234 11.95 -11.63 6.65
N LEU A 235 11.45 -11.08 7.76
CA LEU A 235 12.08 -9.96 8.46
C LEU A 235 13.50 -10.32 8.93
N PHE A 236 13.67 -11.48 9.55
CA PHE A 236 14.99 -11.98 9.94
C PHE A 236 15.94 -12.10 8.75
N LYS A 237 15.47 -12.75 7.67
CA LYS A 237 16.25 -12.97 6.44
C LYS A 237 16.71 -11.66 5.79
N TYR A 238 15.86 -10.64 5.75
CA TYR A 238 16.16 -9.41 5.01
C TYR A 238 16.79 -8.32 5.86
N PHE A 239 16.54 -8.29 7.17
CA PHE A 239 16.87 -7.13 8.00
C PHE A 239 17.71 -7.45 9.22
N ILE A 240 17.68 -8.69 9.72
CA ILE A 240 18.48 -9.07 10.90
C ILE A 240 19.79 -9.71 10.46
N HIS A 241 19.71 -10.81 9.71
CA HIS A 241 20.89 -11.57 9.31
C HIS A 241 21.88 -10.79 8.41
N PRO A 242 21.44 -10.01 7.41
CA PRO A 242 22.38 -9.29 6.54
C PRO A 242 23.12 -8.14 7.25
N TYR A 243 22.60 -7.66 8.38
CA TYR A 243 23.11 -6.47 9.07
C TYR A 243 23.51 -6.75 10.52
N GLN A 244 23.88 -7.99 10.85
CA GLN A 244 24.28 -8.38 12.23
C GLN A 244 25.28 -7.40 12.84
N ASN A 245 26.30 -6.99 12.07
CA ASN A 245 27.32 -6.05 12.54
C ASN A 245 26.75 -4.67 12.92
N THR A 246 25.71 -4.22 12.22
CA THR A 246 25.00 -2.97 12.54
C THR A 246 24.25 -3.08 13.88
N TRP A 247 23.78 -4.28 14.23
CA TRP A 247 22.95 -4.52 15.40
C TRP A 247 23.70 -4.90 16.67
N ASN A 248 24.98 -5.26 16.58
CA ASN A 248 25.78 -5.81 17.70
C ASN A 248 25.83 -4.91 18.96
N GLN A 249 25.55 -3.62 18.84
CA GLN A 249 25.57 -2.67 19.96
C GLN A 249 24.18 -2.45 20.59
N LEU A 250 23.11 -2.95 20.00
CA LEU A 250 21.74 -2.77 20.51
C LEU A 250 21.41 -3.83 21.55
N SER A 251 20.80 -3.40 22.65
CA SER A 251 20.44 -4.31 23.75
C SER A 251 19.27 -5.24 23.39
N SER A 252 18.40 -4.79 22.49
CA SER A 252 17.23 -5.52 22.00
C SER A 252 17.55 -6.72 21.10
N ILE A 253 18.76 -6.84 20.55
CA ILE A 253 19.04 -7.86 19.52
C ILE A 253 18.79 -9.29 20.01
N GLU A 254 19.15 -9.61 21.26
CA GLU A 254 18.91 -10.95 21.84
C GLU A 254 17.42 -11.25 21.95
N LYS A 255 16.62 -10.26 22.37
CA LYS A 255 15.17 -10.39 22.50
C LYS A 255 14.52 -10.53 21.12
N VAL A 256 14.91 -9.70 20.16
CA VAL A 256 14.43 -9.77 18.77
C VAL A 256 14.72 -11.14 18.16
N LEU A 257 15.91 -11.69 18.38
CA LEU A 257 16.29 -13.01 17.87
C LEU A 257 15.46 -14.17 18.47
N ALA A 258 14.89 -13.99 19.66
CA ALA A 258 14.03 -14.99 20.31
C ALA A 258 12.56 -14.97 19.82
N THR A 259 12.16 -13.96 19.05
CA THR A 259 10.77 -13.80 18.58
C THR A 259 10.38 -14.86 17.55
N THR A 260 9.14 -15.34 17.62
CA THR A 260 8.63 -16.41 16.75
C THR A 260 7.41 -16.00 15.94
N SER A 261 6.77 -14.90 16.33
CA SER A 261 5.62 -14.30 15.68
C SER A 261 5.89 -12.84 15.31
N LEU A 262 5.03 -12.29 14.45
CA LEU A 262 5.15 -10.91 14.00
C LEU A 262 4.80 -9.91 15.10
N GLU A 263 3.83 -10.26 15.95
CA GLU A 263 3.46 -9.45 17.12
C GLU A 263 4.62 -9.38 18.12
N GLU A 264 5.29 -10.50 18.38
CA GLU A 264 6.49 -10.51 19.24
C GLU A 264 7.62 -9.70 18.64
N PHE A 265 7.91 -9.88 17.33
CA PHE A 265 8.94 -9.11 16.65
C PHE A 265 8.69 -7.61 16.76
N GLU A 266 7.45 -7.19 16.53
CA GLU A 266 7.08 -5.78 16.55
C GLU A 266 7.19 -5.13 17.94
N LYS A 267 6.93 -5.90 19.01
CA LYS A 267 7.10 -5.44 20.39
C LYS A 267 8.55 -5.30 20.84
N GLU A 268 9.48 -6.05 20.23
CA GLU A 268 10.88 -6.06 20.67
C GLU A 268 11.80 -5.21 19.79
N TYR A 269 11.44 -4.94 18.52
CA TYR A 269 12.35 -4.26 17.59
C TYR A 269 12.33 -2.72 17.67
N PHE A 270 11.55 -2.10 18.57
CA PHE A 270 11.39 -0.63 18.63
C PHE A 270 12.74 0.11 18.76
N GLU A 271 13.70 -0.43 19.51
CA GLU A 271 15.05 0.13 19.64
C GLU A 271 15.78 0.10 18.30
N MET A 272 15.64 -0.99 17.53
CA MET A 272 16.15 -1.09 16.16
C MET A 272 15.46 -0.13 15.20
N ALA A 273 14.26 0.35 15.53
CA ALA A 273 13.57 1.42 14.78
C ALA A 273 13.97 2.83 15.24
N GLY A 274 14.87 2.95 16.22
CA GLY A 274 15.40 4.22 16.73
C GLY A 274 14.57 4.84 17.86
N PHE A 275 13.77 4.04 18.58
CA PHE A 275 12.93 4.52 19.68
C PHE A 275 13.41 4.00 21.04
N GLU A 276 13.22 4.80 22.08
CA GLU A 276 13.62 4.46 23.46
C GLU A 276 12.69 3.41 24.08
N ASP A 277 11.42 3.39 23.67
CA ASP A 277 10.40 2.50 24.20
C ASP A 277 9.32 2.16 23.16
N TYR A 278 8.60 1.06 23.40
CA TYR A 278 7.55 0.57 22.52
C TYR A 278 6.36 1.53 22.37
N GLN A 279 5.98 2.26 23.43
CA GLN A 279 4.85 3.19 23.37
C GLN A 279 5.16 4.39 22.48
N SER A 280 6.36 4.95 22.60
CA SER A 280 6.87 6.03 21.75
C SER A 280 6.93 5.59 20.28
N TYR A 281 7.41 4.37 20.04
CA TYR A 281 7.42 3.77 18.70
C TYR A 281 5.99 3.61 18.12
N CYS A 282 5.05 3.01 18.87
CA CYS A 282 3.65 2.88 18.44
C CYS A 282 3.03 4.24 18.11
N LYS A 283 3.23 5.23 18.98
CA LYS A 283 2.72 6.60 18.76
C LYS A 283 3.28 7.24 17.49
N ALA A 284 4.52 6.93 17.13
CA ALA A 284 5.17 7.48 15.95
C ALA A 284 4.73 6.79 14.65
N ILE A 285 4.57 5.46 14.66
CA ILE A 285 4.29 4.69 13.44
C ILE A 285 2.81 4.54 13.13
N ASN A 286 1.93 4.59 14.14
CA ASN A 286 0.51 4.37 13.91
C ASN A 286 -0.15 5.56 13.22
N PRO A 287 -0.73 5.35 12.02
CA PRO A 287 -1.33 6.43 11.25
C PRO A 287 -2.61 6.95 11.91
N ILE A 288 -3.29 6.13 12.71
CA ILE A 288 -4.56 6.55 13.34
C ILE A 288 -4.42 7.79 14.23
N TYR A 289 -3.26 7.97 14.87
CA TYR A 289 -3.02 9.11 15.77
C TYR A 289 -2.99 10.47 15.05
N VAL A 290 -2.86 10.48 13.73
CA VAL A 290 -2.82 11.71 12.91
C VAL A 290 -3.84 11.68 11.77
N PHE A 291 -4.68 10.66 11.70
CA PHE A 291 -5.54 10.40 10.54
C PHE A 291 -6.50 11.56 10.24
N GLU A 292 -7.12 12.14 11.27
CA GLU A 292 -8.07 13.27 11.12
C GLU A 292 -7.42 14.56 10.61
N ASN A 293 -6.08 14.62 10.62
CA ASN A 293 -5.32 15.75 10.10
C ASN A 293 -5.06 15.65 8.60
N VAL A 294 -5.40 14.54 7.93
CA VAL A 294 -5.28 14.42 6.46
C VAL A 294 -6.21 15.42 5.77
N LYS A 295 -5.66 16.36 4.99
CA LYS A 295 -6.42 17.45 4.35
C LYS A 295 -6.62 17.34 2.83
N ILE A 296 -5.91 16.42 2.17
CA ILE A 296 -6.03 16.18 0.73
C ILE A 296 -6.97 15.00 0.43
N PRO A 297 -7.48 14.86 -0.81
CA PRO A 297 -8.20 13.67 -1.23
C PRO A 297 -7.41 12.38 -0.95
N LEU A 298 -8.03 11.46 -0.21
CA LEU A 298 -7.47 10.14 0.09
C LEU A 298 -8.50 9.04 -0.18
N MET A 299 -8.17 8.13 -1.09
CA MET A 299 -8.94 6.90 -1.31
C MET A 299 -8.27 5.71 -0.61
N ILE A 300 -9.05 4.93 0.11
CA ILE A 300 -8.58 3.77 0.86
C ILE A 300 -9.28 2.53 0.32
N LEU A 301 -8.54 1.45 0.05
CA LEU A 301 -9.07 0.19 -0.46
C LEU A 301 -8.75 -0.95 0.49
N ASN A 302 -9.79 -1.65 0.94
CA ASN A 302 -9.69 -2.88 1.74
C ASN A 302 -10.37 -4.06 1.05
N ALA A 303 -9.85 -5.27 1.30
CA ALA A 303 -10.53 -6.52 0.98
C ALA A 303 -11.02 -7.17 2.29
N GLU A 304 -12.28 -7.62 2.32
CA GLU A 304 -12.86 -8.30 3.49
C GLU A 304 -12.19 -9.66 3.74
N ASP A 305 -11.61 -10.29 2.71
CA ASP A 305 -10.91 -11.58 2.77
C ASP A 305 -9.38 -11.47 2.94
N ASP A 306 -8.86 -10.28 3.23
CA ASP A 306 -7.44 -10.02 3.46
C ASP A 306 -6.91 -10.79 4.70
N PRO A 307 -5.98 -11.75 4.52
CA PRO A 307 -5.49 -12.56 5.63
C PRO A 307 -4.35 -11.91 6.43
N VAL A 308 -3.91 -10.71 6.04
CA VAL A 308 -2.84 -9.94 6.67
C VAL A 308 -3.42 -8.72 7.37
N CYS A 309 -4.16 -7.88 6.65
CA CYS A 309 -4.79 -6.67 7.19
C CYS A 309 -6.29 -6.89 7.37
N SER A 310 -6.68 -7.44 8.52
CA SER A 310 -8.08 -7.74 8.81
C SER A 310 -8.96 -6.49 8.74
N ILE A 311 -10.13 -6.62 8.09
CA ILE A 311 -11.13 -5.54 8.01
C ILE A 311 -11.59 -5.04 9.40
N LYS A 312 -11.44 -5.87 10.45
CA LYS A 312 -11.70 -5.46 11.84
C LYS A 312 -10.85 -4.28 12.31
N ASN A 313 -9.72 -4.00 11.64
CA ASN A 313 -8.87 -2.86 11.96
C ASN A 313 -9.44 -1.52 11.44
N LEU A 314 -10.40 -1.56 10.50
CA LEU A 314 -11.15 -0.40 10.03
C LEU A 314 -12.34 -0.06 10.94
N GLU A 315 -13.05 -1.07 11.46
CA GLU A 315 -14.34 -0.88 12.13
C GLU A 315 -14.36 0.21 13.23
N PRO A 316 -13.34 0.33 14.12
CA PRO A 316 -13.33 1.37 15.14
C PRO A 316 -13.28 2.81 14.61
N TYR A 317 -12.90 3.00 13.34
CA TYR A 317 -12.60 4.30 12.75
C TYR A 317 -13.56 4.68 11.62
N LYS A 318 -14.42 3.73 11.22
CA LYS A 318 -15.30 3.85 10.07
C LYS A 318 -16.26 5.03 10.18
N GLU A 319 -16.87 5.24 11.36
CA GLU A 319 -17.79 6.36 11.59
C GLU A 319 -17.09 7.72 11.45
N THR A 320 -15.91 7.87 12.07
CA THR A 320 -15.09 9.08 11.95
C THR A 320 -14.71 9.35 10.49
N ILE A 321 -14.27 8.33 9.76
CA ILE A 321 -13.88 8.47 8.35
C ILE A 321 -15.07 8.92 7.49
N GLN A 322 -16.28 8.44 7.77
CA GLN A 322 -17.50 8.84 7.06
C GLN A 322 -17.93 10.29 7.32
N GLN A 323 -17.29 11.00 8.24
CA GLN A 323 -17.50 12.43 8.49
C GLN A 323 -16.43 13.31 7.83
N MET A 324 -15.40 12.69 7.23
CA MET A 324 -14.30 13.42 6.61
C MET A 324 -14.60 13.73 5.13
N SER A 325 -14.70 15.01 4.80
CA SER A 325 -15.11 15.49 3.48
C SER A 325 -14.21 15.06 2.30
N ASN A 326 -12.96 14.67 2.60
CA ASN A 326 -11.90 14.39 1.63
C ASN A 326 -11.47 12.92 1.60
N ILE A 327 -12.16 12.01 2.30
CA ILE A 327 -11.75 10.60 2.42
C ILE A 327 -12.87 9.66 1.97
N ALA A 328 -12.50 8.63 1.22
CA ALA A 328 -13.40 7.56 0.82
C ALA A 328 -12.76 6.19 1.08
N VAL A 329 -13.49 5.31 1.76
CA VAL A 329 -13.10 3.93 1.98
C VAL A 329 -13.91 3.02 1.09
N ILE A 330 -13.22 2.23 0.28
CA ILE A 330 -13.77 1.23 -0.61
C ILE A 330 -13.49 -0.14 -0.01
N THR A 331 -14.53 -0.97 0.15
CA THR A 331 -14.36 -2.37 0.53
C THR A 331 -14.88 -3.29 -0.55
N THR A 332 -14.14 -4.37 -0.81
CA THR A 332 -14.58 -5.47 -1.67
C THR A 332 -14.64 -6.75 -0.86
N LYS A 333 -15.61 -7.63 -1.15
CA LYS A 333 -15.72 -8.95 -0.52
C LYS A 333 -14.49 -9.83 -0.74
N LYS A 334 -13.85 -9.64 -1.90
CA LYS A 334 -12.70 -10.42 -2.39
C LYS A 334 -11.59 -9.48 -2.83
N GLY A 335 -10.35 -9.91 -2.70
CA GLY A 335 -9.18 -9.16 -3.15
C GLY A 335 -7.87 -9.72 -2.58
N SER A 336 -7.94 -10.44 -1.46
CA SER A 336 -6.79 -10.82 -0.64
C SER A 336 -5.91 -9.61 -0.31
N HIS A 337 -4.69 -9.85 0.19
CA HIS A 337 -3.76 -8.77 0.50
C HIS A 337 -3.08 -8.25 -0.76
N CYS A 338 -3.44 -7.03 -1.19
CA CYS A 338 -2.90 -6.34 -2.37
C CYS A 338 -3.06 -7.08 -3.72
N GLY A 339 -4.00 -8.02 -3.84
CA GLY A 339 -4.18 -8.82 -5.06
C GLY A 339 -5.14 -8.20 -6.07
N PHE A 340 -6.40 -8.01 -5.68
CA PHE A 340 -7.48 -7.39 -6.49
C PHE A 340 -7.48 -7.73 -7.98
N TYR A 341 -7.25 -9.01 -8.33
CA TYR A 341 -7.23 -9.47 -9.72
C TYR A 341 -8.62 -9.68 -10.28
N GLU A 342 -8.90 -9.10 -11.44
CA GLU A 342 -10.16 -9.29 -12.15
C GLU A 342 -10.02 -10.03 -13.49
N GLY A 343 -11.11 -10.69 -13.86
CA GLY A 343 -11.26 -11.37 -15.15
C GLY A 343 -10.35 -12.59 -15.34
N TRP A 344 -10.46 -13.23 -16.50
CA TRP A 344 -9.71 -14.47 -16.79
C TRP A 344 -8.20 -14.26 -16.94
N LYS A 345 -7.79 -13.06 -17.36
CA LYS A 345 -6.38 -12.69 -17.59
C LYS A 345 -5.67 -12.15 -16.34
N SER A 346 -6.37 -12.09 -15.19
CA SER A 346 -5.83 -11.54 -13.94
C SER A 346 -5.22 -10.15 -14.09
N THR A 347 -6.01 -9.22 -14.61
CA THR A 347 -5.64 -7.80 -14.65
C THR A 347 -5.85 -7.17 -13.28
N SER A 348 -4.99 -6.23 -12.88
CA SER A 348 -5.15 -5.55 -11.59
C SER A 348 -6.31 -4.55 -11.62
N TRP A 349 -7.41 -4.89 -10.92
CA TRP A 349 -8.54 -3.97 -10.74
C TRP A 349 -8.13 -2.77 -9.88
N ALA A 350 -7.33 -3.01 -8.83
CA ALA A 350 -6.83 -1.96 -7.94
C ALA A 350 -5.94 -0.95 -8.68
N ALA A 351 -4.97 -1.39 -9.49
CA ALA A 351 -4.11 -0.47 -10.24
C ALA A 351 -4.90 0.39 -11.22
N LYS A 352 -5.93 -0.19 -11.86
CA LYS A 352 -6.85 0.57 -12.72
C LYS A 352 -7.67 1.59 -11.95
N LEU A 353 -8.18 1.23 -10.76
CA LEU A 353 -8.89 2.16 -9.88
C LEU A 353 -7.99 3.31 -9.42
N ILE A 354 -6.78 3.02 -8.95
CA ILE A 354 -5.75 4.01 -8.56
C ILE A 354 -5.51 4.99 -9.69
N SER A 355 -5.27 4.46 -10.90
CA SER A 355 -4.94 5.25 -12.08
C SER A 355 -6.09 6.18 -12.49
N ASN A 356 -7.32 5.65 -12.55
CA ASN A 356 -8.49 6.45 -12.88
C ASN A 356 -8.79 7.51 -11.81
N TYR A 357 -8.61 7.17 -10.54
CA TYR A 357 -8.76 8.11 -9.43
C TYR A 357 -7.82 9.31 -9.62
N PHE A 358 -6.53 9.08 -9.80
CA PHE A 358 -5.59 10.18 -9.99
C PHE A 358 -5.83 10.97 -11.29
N MET A 359 -6.19 10.30 -12.40
CA MET A 359 -6.51 11.01 -13.64
C MET A 359 -7.77 11.88 -13.54
N VAL A 360 -8.73 11.52 -12.68
CA VAL A 360 -9.90 12.36 -12.39
C VAL A 360 -9.49 13.56 -11.53
N GLU A 361 -8.66 13.35 -10.51
CA GLU A 361 -8.13 14.42 -9.66
C GLU A 361 -7.27 15.41 -10.44
N HIS A 362 -6.45 14.94 -11.38
CA HIS A 362 -5.58 15.80 -12.18
C HIS A 362 -6.32 16.72 -13.17
N LYS A 363 -7.56 16.39 -13.52
CA LYS A 363 -8.38 17.18 -14.46
C LYS A 363 -9.22 18.26 -13.78
N GLN A 364 -9.27 18.28 -12.45
CA GLN A 364 -9.92 19.33 -11.65
C GLN A 364 -8.96 20.51 -11.53
#